data_AF-A0ABD6JBT9-F1
#
_entry.id   AF-A0ABD6JBT9-F1
#
_cell.length_a   1.000
_cell.length_b   1.000
_cell.length_c   1.000
_cell.angle_alpha   90.00
_cell.angle_beta   90.00
_cell.angle_gamma   90.00
#
_symmetry.space_group_name_H-M   'P 1'
#
loop_
_entity.id
_entity.type
_entity.pdbx_description
1 polymer ?
#
loop_
_entity_poly.entity_id
_entity_poly.type
_entity_poly.pdbx_seq_one_letter_code
_entity_poly.pdbx_strand_id
1 'polypeptide(L)'
;MYDVFKIVNWLRVRNNADMKLNENIEELTQMKAMKLLYYIQAASLVVTKKRMFDEDIVAWKYGPVVEKVHEKYKGQRAIVGEISDKDLKDYSELEEDEETSSILNSIYDIYGYSSAYDLMRQTHTEKPWQETKQNEVISDKAIENYYGEVFDVES
;
A
#
# COMPACT_ATOMS: atom_id res chain seq x y z
N MET A 1 -7.03 -11.91 -6.42
CA MET A 1 -5.67 -11.37 -6.30
C MET A 1 -5.41 -10.57 -7.56
N TYR A 2 -4.93 -9.35 -7.40
CA TYR A 2 -4.68 -8.40 -8.48
C TYR A 2 -3.19 -8.31 -8.78
N ASP A 3 -2.84 -7.84 -9.99
CA ASP A 3 -1.48 -7.37 -10.25
C ASP A 3 -1.19 -6.19 -9.32
N VAL A 4 -0.08 -6.23 -8.58
CA VAL A 4 0.33 -5.14 -7.67
C VAL A 4 0.40 -3.78 -8.38
N PHE A 5 0.73 -3.75 -9.67
CA PHE A 5 0.75 -2.51 -10.43
C PHE A 5 -0.64 -1.93 -10.70
N LYS A 6 -1.69 -2.74 -10.68
CA LYS A 6 -3.08 -2.26 -10.71
C LYS A 6 -3.37 -1.45 -9.43
N ILE A 7 -2.94 -1.96 -8.28
CA ILE A 7 -3.06 -1.27 -6.98
C ILE A 7 -2.20 0.00 -6.95
N VAL A 8 -0.97 -0.05 -7.50
CA VAL A 8 -0.13 1.15 -7.62
C VAL A 8 -0.77 2.19 -8.54
N ASN A 9 -1.38 1.77 -9.65
CA ASN A 9 -2.09 2.66 -10.55
C ASN A 9 -3.28 3.33 -9.87
N TRP A 10 -4.04 2.57 -9.06
CA TRP A 10 -5.09 3.13 -8.21
C TRP A 10 -4.56 4.21 -7.27
N LEU A 11 -3.46 3.94 -6.56
CA LEU A 11 -2.81 4.91 -5.66
C LEU A 11 -2.34 6.17 -6.41
N ARG A 12 -1.78 6.02 -7.61
CA ARG A 12 -1.35 7.14 -8.46
C ARG A 12 -2.55 8.00 -8.88
N VAL A 13 -3.64 7.39 -9.33
CA VAL A 13 -4.86 8.10 -9.74
C VAL A 13 -5.49 8.85 -8.57
N ARG A 14 -5.63 8.18 -7.41
CA ARG A 14 -6.19 8.80 -6.20
C ARG A 14 -5.37 10.00 -5.73
N ASN A 15 -4.05 9.83 -5.60
CA ASN A 15 -3.17 10.93 -5.16
C ASN A 15 -3.12 12.08 -6.19
N ASN A 16 -3.11 11.79 -7.49
CA ASN A 16 -3.21 12.83 -8.53
C ASN A 16 -4.50 13.65 -8.43
N ALA A 17 -5.63 13.00 -8.11
CA ALA A 17 -6.90 13.70 -7.90
C ALA A 17 -6.81 14.64 -6.69
N ASP A 18 -6.26 14.16 -5.57
CA ASP A 18 -6.10 14.98 -4.36
C ASP A 18 -5.18 16.19 -4.59
N MET A 19 -4.05 16.00 -5.29
CA MET A 19 -3.12 17.08 -5.64
C MET A 19 -3.76 18.16 -6.53
N LYS A 20 -4.69 17.78 -7.42
CA LYS A 20 -5.43 18.74 -8.24
C LYS A 20 -6.44 19.57 -7.43
N LEU A 21 -6.92 19.03 -6.31
CA LEU A 21 -7.86 19.70 -5.42
C LEU A 21 -7.14 20.55 -4.36
N ASN A 22 -5.93 20.15 -3.95
CA ASN A 22 -5.15 20.84 -2.93
C ASN A 22 -3.65 20.75 -3.24
N GLU A 23 -3.03 21.91 -3.51
CA GLU A 23 -1.61 22.04 -3.84
C GLU A 23 -0.65 21.64 -2.70
N ASN A 24 -1.15 21.54 -1.46
CA ASN A 24 -0.35 21.14 -0.31
C ASN A 24 -0.25 19.62 -0.14
N ILE A 25 -0.94 18.84 -0.98
CA ILE A 25 -0.84 17.38 -0.96
C ILE A 25 0.49 16.96 -1.58
N GLU A 26 1.27 16.22 -0.81
CA GLU A 26 2.52 15.64 -1.30
C GLU A 26 2.25 14.57 -2.36
N GLU A 27 3.03 14.62 -3.44
CA GLU A 27 3.02 13.60 -4.47
C GLU A 27 3.41 12.23 -3.89
N LEU A 28 2.72 11.18 -4.34
CA LEU A 28 2.99 9.81 -3.94
C LEU A 28 4.45 9.46 -4.28
N THR A 29 5.22 9.18 -3.22
CA THR A 29 6.59 8.71 -3.36
C THR A 29 6.67 7.20 -3.43
N GLN A 30 7.76 6.67 -3.98
CA GLN A 30 8.02 5.23 -3.96
C GLN A 30 7.97 4.67 -2.53
N MET A 31 8.58 5.36 -1.56
CA MET A 31 8.60 4.93 -0.17
C MET A 31 7.20 4.90 0.44
N LYS A 32 6.38 5.92 0.18
CA LYS A 32 4.98 5.96 0.63
C LYS A 32 4.17 4.83 0.00
N ALA A 33 4.33 4.59 -1.29
CA ALA A 33 3.64 3.49 -1.98
C ALA A 33 3.97 2.12 -1.37
N MET A 34 5.24 1.87 -0.98
CA MET A 34 5.60 0.59 -0.34
C MET A 34 4.86 0.37 0.98
N LYS A 35 4.67 1.45 1.75
CA LYS A 35 3.97 1.39 3.04
C LYS A 35 2.47 1.24 2.85
N LEU A 36 1.88 1.95 1.89
CA LEU A 36 0.46 1.79 1.55
C LEU A 36 0.17 0.38 1.03
N LEU A 37 1.01 -0.19 0.16
CA LEU A 37 0.85 -1.57 -0.30
C LEU A 37 0.89 -2.58 0.85
N TYR A 38 1.76 -2.35 1.85
CA TYR A 38 1.80 -3.18 3.04
C TYR A 38 0.52 -3.11 3.87
N TYR A 39 -0.01 -1.92 4.13
CA TYR A 39 -1.28 -1.77 4.85
C TYR A 39 -2.48 -2.31 4.06
N ILE A 40 -2.49 -2.14 2.72
CA ILE A 40 -3.52 -2.71 1.85
C ILE A 40 -3.52 -4.25 1.92
N GLN A 41 -2.34 -4.86 1.82
CA GLN A 41 -2.17 -6.30 1.94
C GLN A 41 -2.61 -6.80 3.33
N ALA A 42 -2.23 -6.08 4.39
CA ALA A 42 -2.65 -6.38 5.76
C ALA A 42 -4.18 -6.35 5.91
N ALA A 43 -4.83 -5.29 5.43
CA ALA A 43 -6.28 -5.15 5.52
C ALA A 43 -7.01 -6.23 4.74
N SER A 44 -6.53 -6.55 3.54
CA SER A 44 -7.07 -7.65 2.73
C SER A 44 -6.95 -9.00 3.44
N LEU A 45 -5.79 -9.28 4.04
CA LEU A 45 -5.58 -10.51 4.82
C LEU A 45 -6.50 -10.57 6.05
N VAL A 46 -6.71 -9.47 6.77
CA VAL A 46 -7.58 -9.45 7.96
C VAL A 46 -9.05 -9.64 7.57
N VAL A 47 -9.55 -8.87 6.62
CA VAL A 47 -10.97 -8.79 6.24
C VAL A 47 -11.40 -9.99 5.41
N THR A 48 -10.62 -10.33 4.37
CA THR A 48 -11.04 -11.29 3.33
C THR A 48 -10.36 -12.65 3.48
N LYS A 49 -9.34 -12.75 4.34
CA LYS A 49 -8.45 -13.92 4.48
C LYS A 49 -7.72 -14.29 3.18
N LYS A 50 -7.59 -13.32 2.27
CA LYS A 50 -6.94 -13.47 0.96
C LYS A 50 -5.95 -12.32 0.76
N ARG A 51 -4.97 -12.57 -0.11
CA ARG A 51 -4.02 -11.54 -0.54
C ARG A 51 -4.69 -10.55 -1.48
N MET A 52 -4.32 -9.27 -1.39
CA MET A 52 -4.70 -8.27 -2.39
C MET A 52 -3.91 -8.50 -3.68
N PHE A 53 -2.61 -8.76 -3.55
CA PHE A 53 -1.68 -9.07 -4.66
C PHE A 53 -0.70 -10.19 -4.29
N ASP A 54 -0.10 -10.80 -5.31
CA ASP A 54 0.68 -12.04 -5.18
C ASP A 54 2.12 -11.80 -4.70
N GLU A 55 2.69 -10.64 -4.97
CA GLU A 55 4.08 -10.35 -4.63
C GLU A 55 4.32 -10.32 -3.12
N ASP A 56 5.43 -10.93 -2.70
CA ASP A 56 5.85 -10.93 -1.31
C ASP A 56 6.32 -9.55 -0.83
N ILE A 57 6.11 -9.33 0.47
CA ILE A 57 6.55 -8.15 1.17
C ILE A 57 7.79 -8.52 1.97
N VAL A 58 8.90 -7.84 1.67
CA VAL A 58 10.21 -8.13 2.26
C VAL A 58 10.55 -7.09 3.33
N ALA A 59 11.09 -7.53 4.46
CA ALA A 59 11.53 -6.66 5.56
C ALA A 59 12.84 -5.96 5.20
N TRP A 60 12.77 -4.83 4.51
CA TRP A 60 13.95 -4.01 4.20
C TRP A 60 14.28 -3.01 5.31
N LYS A 61 15.48 -2.41 5.23
CA LYS A 61 16.03 -1.46 6.21
C LYS A 61 15.12 -0.27 6.52
N TYR A 62 14.33 0.16 5.55
CA TYR A 62 13.43 1.32 5.65
C TYR A 62 11.95 0.90 5.65
N GLY A 63 11.69 -0.28 6.22
CA GLY A 63 10.35 -0.86 6.34
C GLY A 63 10.04 -1.87 5.24
N PRO A 64 8.78 -2.38 5.21
CA PRO A 64 8.33 -3.36 4.24
C PRO A 64 8.38 -2.82 2.80
N VAL A 65 8.74 -3.69 1.85
CA VAL A 65 8.92 -3.37 0.42
C VAL A 65 8.36 -4.51 -0.45
N VAL A 66 7.67 -4.14 -1.53
CA VAL A 66 7.37 -5.05 -2.64
C VAL A 66 8.44 -4.87 -3.70
N GLU A 67 9.37 -5.83 -3.82
CA GLU A 67 10.60 -5.68 -4.63
C GLU A 67 10.31 -5.37 -6.10
N LYS A 68 9.30 -6.03 -6.68
CA LYS A 68 8.87 -5.80 -8.07
C LYS A 68 8.48 -4.34 -8.33
N VAL A 69 7.82 -3.70 -7.36
CA VAL A 69 7.43 -2.29 -7.44
C VAL A 69 8.64 -1.39 -7.18
N HIS A 70 9.51 -1.76 -6.24
CA HIS A 70 10.75 -1.02 -6.01
C HIS A 70 11.61 -0.95 -7.28
N GLU A 71 11.83 -2.08 -7.96
CA GLU A 71 12.65 -2.13 -9.17
C GLU A 71 12.04 -1.31 -10.31
N LYS A 72 10.71 -1.32 -10.49
CA LYS A 72 10.03 -0.51 -11.53
C LYS A 72 10.29 1.00 -11.34
N TYR A 73 10.24 1.49 -10.10
CA TYR A 73 10.35 2.92 -9.79
C TYR A 73 11.73 3.31 -9.23
N LYS A 74 12.73 2.45 -9.40
CA LYS A 74 14.08 2.68 -8.87
C LYS A 74 14.67 3.98 -9.39
N GLY A 75 15.19 4.79 -8.48
CA GLY A 75 15.72 6.13 -8.80
C GLY A 75 14.66 7.22 -8.94
N GLN A 76 13.37 6.90 -8.86
CA GLN A 76 12.30 7.88 -8.86
C GLN A 76 11.87 8.18 -7.42
N ARG A 77 11.86 9.46 -7.05
CA ARG A 77 11.35 9.88 -5.74
C ARG A 77 9.83 9.89 -5.73
N ALA A 78 9.23 10.58 -6.69
CA ALA A 78 7.79 10.67 -6.88
C ALA A 78 7.36 9.77 -8.05
N ILE A 79 6.19 9.15 -7.94
CA ILE A 79 5.76 8.07 -8.85
C ILE A 79 4.36 8.31 -9.44
N VAL A 80 3.72 9.46 -9.19
CA VAL A 80 2.42 9.76 -9.81
C VAL A 80 2.61 9.91 -11.30
N GLY A 81 3.50 10.82 -11.72
CA GLY A 81 3.78 11.06 -13.14
C GLY A 81 2.51 11.38 -13.95
N GLU A 82 2.54 11.13 -15.26
CA GLU A 82 1.36 11.25 -16.11
C GLU A 82 0.38 10.08 -15.88
N ILE A 83 -0.90 10.41 -15.72
CA ILE A 83 -1.96 9.41 -15.60
C ILE A 83 -2.43 9.00 -17.00
N SER A 84 -2.20 7.74 -17.35
CA SER A 84 -2.60 7.15 -18.63
C SER A 84 -4.02 6.59 -18.61
N ASP A 85 -4.59 6.31 -19.80
CA ASP A 85 -5.89 5.63 -19.92
C ASP A 85 -5.90 4.25 -19.24
N LYS A 86 -4.75 3.56 -19.24
CA LYS A 86 -4.61 2.30 -18.51
C LYS A 86 -4.75 2.51 -17.00
N ASP A 87 -4.14 3.57 -16.46
CA ASP A 87 -4.20 3.86 -15.03
C ASP A 87 -5.64 4.17 -14.60
N LEU A 88 -6.38 4.92 -15.40
CA LEU A 88 -7.81 5.19 -15.18
C LEU A 88 -8.66 3.93 -15.26
N LYS A 89 -8.40 3.07 -16.25
CA LYS A 89 -9.09 1.78 -16.38
C LYS A 89 -8.83 0.88 -15.17
N ASP A 90 -7.57 0.76 -14.76
CA ASP A 90 -7.17 -0.03 -13.58
C ASP A 90 -7.86 0.49 -12.31
N TYR A 91 -7.94 1.83 -12.15
CA TYR A 91 -8.67 2.47 -11.07
C TYR A 91 -10.17 2.12 -11.09
N SER A 92 -10.85 2.34 -12.23
CA SER A 92 -12.29 2.05 -12.36
C SER A 92 -12.63 0.58 -12.10
N GLU A 93 -11.84 -0.36 -12.63
CA GLU A 93 -12.08 -1.79 -12.39
C GLU A 93 -11.90 -2.19 -10.92
N LEU A 94 -11.06 -1.50 -10.15
CA LEU A 94 -10.91 -1.75 -8.70
C LEU A 94 -12.04 -1.08 -7.89
N GLU A 95 -12.53 0.06 -8.34
CA GLU A 95 -13.68 0.75 -7.72
C GLU A 95 -15.01 -0.01 -7.93
N GLU A 96 -15.15 -0.75 -9.04
CA GLU A 96 -16.32 -1.58 -9.34
C GLU A 96 -16.46 -2.83 -8.42
N ASP A 97 -15.35 -3.29 -7.83
CA ASP A 97 -15.35 -4.36 -6.83
C ASP A 97 -15.53 -3.76 -5.43
N GLU A 98 -16.74 -3.86 -4.87
CA GLU A 98 -17.11 -3.24 -3.59
C GLU A 98 -16.21 -3.65 -2.40
N GLU A 99 -15.81 -4.92 -2.32
CA GLU A 99 -14.95 -5.41 -1.22
C GLU A 99 -13.54 -4.81 -1.35
N THR A 100 -13.01 -4.83 -2.57
CA THR A 100 -11.69 -4.27 -2.87
C THR A 100 -11.66 -2.76 -2.69
N SER A 101 -12.63 -2.04 -3.25
CA SER A 101 -12.70 -0.59 -3.18
C SER A 101 -12.88 -0.11 -1.75
N SER A 102 -13.66 -0.82 -0.91
CA SER A 102 -13.78 -0.52 0.52
C SER A 102 -12.43 -0.58 1.22
N ILE A 103 -11.65 -1.65 1.02
CA ILE A 103 -10.32 -1.81 1.62
C ILE A 103 -9.37 -0.70 1.15
N LEU A 104 -9.30 -0.46 -0.16
CA LEU A 104 -8.39 0.53 -0.74
C LEU A 104 -8.70 1.94 -0.23
N ASN A 105 -9.97 2.34 -0.25
CA ASN A 105 -10.41 3.65 0.22
C ASN A 105 -10.17 3.81 1.73
N SER A 106 -10.52 2.82 2.56
CA SER A 106 -10.27 2.88 4.01
C SER A 106 -8.80 3.05 4.35
N ILE A 107 -7.91 2.29 3.70
CA ILE A 107 -6.47 2.39 3.95
C ILE A 107 -5.92 3.72 3.46
N TYR A 108 -6.41 4.21 2.32
CA TYR A 108 -6.00 5.52 1.82
C TYR A 108 -6.50 6.66 2.72
N ASP A 109 -7.71 6.59 3.27
CA ASP A 109 -8.23 7.63 4.16
C ASP A 109 -7.45 7.69 5.48
N ILE A 110 -6.98 6.55 6.00
CA ILE A 110 -6.18 6.48 7.22
C ILE A 110 -4.73 6.93 6.98
N TYR A 111 -4.07 6.43 5.94
CA TYR A 111 -2.61 6.56 5.77
C TYR A 111 -2.19 7.39 4.55
N GLY A 112 -3.11 7.64 3.60
CA GLY A 112 -2.85 8.29 2.32
C GLY A 112 -2.41 9.74 2.44
N TYR A 113 -2.69 10.41 3.56
CA TYR A 113 -2.24 11.78 3.84
C TYR A 113 -1.00 11.86 4.73
N SER A 114 -0.52 10.74 5.28
CA SER A 114 0.73 10.71 6.05
C SER A 114 1.96 10.91 5.17
N SER A 115 3.02 11.49 5.73
CA SER A 115 4.30 11.56 5.02
C SER A 115 4.93 10.17 4.92
N ALA A 116 5.78 9.98 3.91
CA ALA A 116 6.51 8.72 3.78
C ALA A 116 7.39 8.43 5.01
N TYR A 117 7.91 9.48 5.66
CA TYR A 117 8.74 9.37 6.86
C TYR A 117 7.93 8.94 8.08
N ASP A 118 6.71 9.43 8.25
CA ASP A 118 5.82 9.01 9.34
C ASP A 118 5.43 7.54 9.21
N LEU A 119 5.04 7.11 8.01
CA LEU A 119 4.71 5.71 7.74
C LEU A 119 5.92 4.78 7.95
N MET A 120 7.12 5.23 7.57
CA MET A 120 8.35 4.48 7.86
C MET A 120 8.56 4.33 9.37
N ARG A 121 8.48 5.43 10.15
CA ARG A 121 8.62 5.37 11.61
C ARG A 121 7.58 4.43 12.23
N GLN A 122 6.33 4.49 11.77
CA GLN A 122 5.29 3.59 12.21
C GLN A 122 5.66 2.13 11.94
N THR A 123 6.00 1.77 10.70
CA THR A 123 6.35 0.37 10.38
C THR A 123 7.56 -0.15 11.15
N HIS A 124 8.48 0.72 11.57
CA HIS A 124 9.61 0.32 12.41
C HIS A 124 9.22 -0.02 13.86
N THR A 125 7.98 0.30 14.28
CA THR A 125 7.42 -0.06 15.59
C THR A 125 6.53 -1.30 15.56
N GLU A 126 6.27 -1.86 14.37
CA GLU A 126 5.31 -2.93 14.16
C GLU A 126 5.99 -4.30 14.16
N LYS A 127 5.45 -5.26 14.91
CA LYS A 127 6.06 -6.58 15.13
C LYS A 127 6.35 -7.36 13.83
N PRO A 128 5.48 -7.39 12.81
CA PRO A 128 5.75 -8.15 11.59
C PRO A 128 7.08 -7.75 10.92
N TRP A 129 7.39 -6.46 10.91
CA TRP A 129 8.68 -5.98 10.40
C TRP A 129 9.83 -6.18 11.39
N GLN A 130 9.62 -5.95 12.69
CA GLN A 130 10.68 -6.07 13.71
C GLN A 130 11.17 -7.51 13.91
N GLU A 131 10.25 -8.48 13.86
CA GLU A 131 10.54 -9.89 14.15
C GLU A 131 11.00 -10.66 12.90
N THR A 132 10.76 -10.10 11.70
CA THR A 132 11.28 -10.66 10.45
C THR A 132 12.73 -10.21 10.26
N LYS A 133 13.62 -11.16 9.95
CA LYS A 133 15.01 -10.82 9.64
C LYS A 133 15.07 -9.94 8.40
N GLN A 134 16.03 -9.01 8.39
CA GLN A 134 16.21 -8.11 7.27
C GLN A 134 16.48 -8.86 5.97
N ASN A 135 15.80 -8.45 4.90
CA ASN A 135 15.76 -9.08 3.57
C ASN A 135 15.06 -10.45 3.51
N GLU A 136 14.33 -10.86 4.55
CA GLU A 136 13.42 -12.01 4.49
C GLU A 136 11.97 -11.56 4.25
N VAL A 137 11.15 -12.49 3.73
CA VAL A 137 9.71 -12.27 3.51
C VAL A 137 8.99 -12.17 4.85
N ILE A 138 8.21 -11.12 5.03
CA ILE A 138 7.26 -11.00 6.15
C ILE A 138 6.08 -11.91 5.83
N SER A 139 5.91 -12.99 6.60
CA SER A 139 4.86 -13.96 6.31
C SER A 139 3.46 -13.36 6.45
N ASP A 140 2.54 -13.75 5.56
CA ASP A 140 1.13 -13.32 5.62
C ASP A 140 0.50 -13.56 7.00
N LYS A 141 0.81 -14.69 7.64
CA LYS A 141 0.33 -15.01 8.99
C LYS A 141 0.81 -14.02 10.05
N ALA A 142 2.06 -13.54 9.95
CA ALA A 142 2.57 -12.54 10.89
C ALA A 142 1.85 -11.20 10.71
N ILE A 143 1.62 -10.80 9.45
CA ILE A 143 0.86 -9.59 9.10
C ILE A 143 -0.58 -9.71 9.62
N GLU A 144 -1.28 -10.78 9.25
CA GLU A 144 -2.67 -11.02 9.61
C GLU A 144 -2.87 -11.06 11.14
N ASN A 145 -2.03 -11.79 11.87
CA ASN A 145 -2.14 -11.89 13.32
C ASN A 145 -1.96 -10.53 14.00
N TYR A 146 -0.98 -9.75 13.54
CA TYR A 146 -0.72 -8.43 14.13
C TYR A 146 -1.87 -7.46 13.85
N TYR A 147 -2.32 -7.37 12.60
CA TYR A 147 -3.37 -6.42 12.24
C TYR A 147 -4.78 -6.87 12.60
N GLY A 148 -5.00 -8.16 12.85
CA GLY A 148 -6.27 -8.65 13.39
C GLY A 148 -6.57 -8.12 14.80
N GLU A 149 -5.56 -7.70 15.55
CA GLU A 149 -5.71 -7.02 16.85
C GLU A 149 -5.74 -5.49 16.72
N VAL A 150 -5.27 -4.93 15.61
CA VAL A 150 -5.11 -3.48 15.39
C VAL A 150 -6.28 -2.90 14.61
N PHE A 151 -6.76 -3.60 13.59
CA PHE A 151 -7.94 -3.20 12.85
C PHE A 151 -9.16 -3.60 13.65
N ASP A 152 -9.83 -2.60 14.23
CA ASP A 152 -11.10 -2.78 14.92
C ASP A 152 -12.17 -3.04 13.86
N VAL A 153 -12.32 -4.29 13.47
CA VAL A 153 -13.43 -4.72 12.61
C VAL A 153 -14.60 -4.91 13.56
N GLU A 154 -15.37 -3.85 13.79
CA GLU A 154 -16.64 -3.98 14.54
C GLU A 154 -17.47 -5.09 13.86
N SER A 155 -17.70 -6.16 14.61
CA SER A 155 -18.41 -7.37 14.20
C SER A 155 -19.92 -7.22 14.29
#